data_AF-A0AA43HQV5-F1
#
_entry.id   AF-A0AA43HQV5-F1
#
_cell.length_a   1.000
_cell.length_b   1.000
_cell.length_c   1.000
_cell.angle_alpha   90.00
_cell.angle_beta   90.00
_cell.angle_gamma   90.00
#
_symmetry.space_group_name_H-M   'P 1'
#
loop_
_entity.id
_entity.type
_entity.pdbx_description
1 polymer ?
#
loop_
_entity_poly.entity_id
_entity_poly.type
_entity_poly.pdbx_seq_one_letter_code
_entity_poly.pdbx_strand_id
1 'polypeptide(L)'
;MDWLKAIIEKTKLQYILISVLVTAIYFKFINTDTVVLIIVFCATYLIVNSIHHLSNRWSENSRKAAVERENMQYNMSKYEQHKEDVWHMFLSLNDRDLQLLTSLYRNESADPTNKYVRIIPNLKYHTYSMLEEKLHIPKGDRSYYPCIFSQRYGESYVMRFEGNFYELVKHYCETGRKDKQ
;
A
#
# COMPACT_ATOMS: atom_id res chain seq x y z
N MET A 1 30.19 -46.22 44.76
CA MET A 1 29.09 -45.52 44.03
C MET A 1 28.61 -46.46 42.93
N ASP A 2 28.20 -47.67 43.33
CA ASP A 2 28.16 -48.83 42.43
C ASP A 2 26.72 -49.31 42.17
N TRP A 3 25.81 -49.01 43.09
CA TRP A 3 24.38 -49.30 42.96
C TRP A 3 23.72 -48.48 41.84
N LEU A 4 24.18 -47.24 41.58
CA LEU A 4 23.65 -46.40 40.51
C LEU A 4 24.07 -46.90 39.11
N LYS A 5 25.31 -47.38 38.96
CA LYS A 5 25.79 -47.99 37.71
C LYS A 5 25.01 -49.27 37.39
N ALA A 6 24.76 -50.12 38.38
CA ALA A 6 23.98 -51.34 38.22
C ALA A 6 22.52 -51.05 37.81
N ILE A 7 21.90 -49.98 38.33
CA ILE A 7 20.54 -49.58 37.94
C ILE A 7 20.51 -49.11 36.48
N ILE A 8 21.46 -48.26 36.06
CA ILE A 8 21.55 -47.73 34.69
C ILE A 8 21.80 -48.86 33.68
N GLU A 9 22.66 -49.81 34.01
CA GLU A 9 22.98 -50.95 33.16
C GLU A 9 21.77 -51.88 32.99
N LYS A 10 21.01 -52.08 34.08
CA LYS A 10 19.75 -52.85 34.05
C LYS A 10 18.65 -52.17 33.24
N THR A 11 18.54 -50.83 33.29
CA THR A 11 17.57 -50.09 32.46
C THR A 11 17.96 -50.11 30.99
N LYS A 12 19.25 -49.92 30.65
CA LYS A 12 19.74 -50.05 29.27
C LYS A 12 19.49 -51.44 28.70
N LEU A 13 19.73 -52.48 29.50
CA LEU A 13 19.45 -53.87 29.10
C LEU A 13 17.95 -54.09 28.85
N GLN A 14 17.08 -53.51 29.67
CA GLN A 14 15.62 -53.57 29.48
C GLN A 14 15.18 -52.84 28.21
N TYR A 15 15.74 -51.67 27.90
CA TYR A 15 15.44 -50.96 26.65
C TYR A 15 15.92 -51.73 25.41
N ILE A 16 17.10 -52.35 25.48
CA ILE A 16 17.62 -53.19 24.39
C ILE A 16 16.72 -54.43 24.22
N LEU A 17 16.31 -55.08 25.31
CA LEU A 17 15.40 -56.22 25.28
C LEU A 17 14.03 -55.84 24.71
N ILE A 18 13.45 -54.70 25.10
CA ILE A 18 12.18 -54.22 24.56
C ILE A 18 12.33 -53.88 23.07
N SER A 19 13.41 -53.21 22.69
CA SER A 19 13.70 -52.91 21.27
C SER A 19 13.79 -54.20 20.45
N VAL A 20 14.60 -55.17 20.88
CA VAL A 20 14.78 -56.46 20.19
C VAL A 20 13.48 -57.26 20.14
N LEU A 21 12.68 -57.25 21.22
CA LEU A 21 11.39 -57.92 21.26
C LEU A 21 10.39 -57.26 20.31
N VAL A 22 10.33 -55.93 20.28
CA VAL A 22 9.49 -55.17 19.34
C VAL A 22 9.93 -55.43 17.91
N THR A 23 11.23 -55.45 17.61
CA THR A 23 11.76 -55.75 16.28
C THR A 23 11.50 -57.21 15.88
N ALA A 24 11.61 -58.17 16.80
CA ALA A 24 11.35 -59.59 16.56
C ALA A 24 9.84 -59.88 16.36
N ILE A 25 8.96 -59.19 17.09
CA ILE A 25 7.51 -59.22 16.88
C ILE A 25 7.16 -58.57 15.53
N TYR A 26 7.80 -57.45 15.18
CA TYR A 26 7.66 -56.81 13.88
C TYR A 26 8.04 -57.77 12.74
N PHE A 27 9.19 -58.44 12.81
CA PHE A 27 9.66 -59.34 11.75
C PHE A 27 8.80 -60.61 11.58
N LYS A 28 8.12 -61.05 12.64
CA LYS A 28 7.33 -62.30 12.63
C LYS A 28 5.88 -62.12 12.16
N PHE A 29 5.36 -60.88 12.15
CA PHE A 29 3.96 -60.57 11.85
C PHE A 29 3.76 -59.56 10.71
N ILE A 30 4.81 -59.20 9.98
CA ILE A 30 4.67 -58.46 8.72
C ILE A 30 4.07 -59.41 7.68
N ASN A 31 2.75 -59.32 7.51
CA ASN A 31 2.05 -59.78 6.33
C ASN A 31 2.00 -58.63 5.31
N THR A 32 1.74 -58.91 4.05
CA THR A 32 1.55 -57.88 3.01
C THR A 32 0.51 -56.83 3.43
N ASP A 33 -0.53 -57.25 4.17
CA ASP A 33 -1.60 -56.38 4.66
C ASP A 33 -1.11 -55.33 5.68
N THR A 34 -0.15 -55.68 6.54
CA THR A 34 0.43 -54.74 7.52
C THR A 34 1.31 -53.70 6.82
N VAL A 35 2.02 -54.07 5.76
CA VAL A 35 2.79 -53.12 4.93
C VAL A 35 1.86 -52.17 4.19
N VAL A 36 0.77 -52.68 3.62
CA VAL A 36 -0.25 -51.86 2.95
C VAL A 36 -0.88 -50.86 3.92
N LEU A 37 -1.22 -51.27 5.14
CA LEU A 37 -1.75 -50.37 6.17
C LEU A 37 -0.78 -49.24 6.52
N ILE A 38 0.52 -49.53 6.64
CA ILE A 38 1.54 -48.50 6.90
C ILE A 38 1.63 -47.52 5.72
N ILE A 39 1.61 -48.03 4.47
CA ILE A 39 1.63 -47.18 3.27
C ILE A 39 0.38 -46.29 3.20
N VAL A 40 -0.80 -46.86 3.46
CA VAL A 40 -2.06 -46.12 3.49
C VAL A 40 -2.01 -45.03 4.58
N PHE A 41 -1.55 -45.36 5.78
CA PHE A 41 -1.42 -44.39 6.87
C PHE A 41 -0.46 -43.24 6.50
N CYS A 42 0.71 -43.55 5.95
CA CYS A 42 1.67 -42.56 5.46
C CYS A 42 1.07 -41.69 4.33
N ALA A 43 0.38 -42.30 3.37
CA ALA A 43 -0.27 -41.60 2.27
C ALA A 43 -1.38 -40.66 2.78
N THR A 44 -2.25 -41.13 3.69
CA THR A 44 -3.29 -40.31 4.33
C THR A 44 -2.68 -39.16 5.10
N TYR A 45 -1.61 -39.39 5.87
CA TYR A 45 -0.90 -38.34 6.60
C TYR A 45 -0.35 -37.26 5.66
N LEU A 46 0.28 -37.66 4.55
CA LEU A 46 0.79 -36.72 3.53
C LEU A 46 -0.34 -35.91 2.88
N ILE A 47 -1.48 -36.54 2.58
CA ILE A 47 -2.65 -35.87 2.01
C ILE A 47 -3.21 -34.85 3.00
N VAL A 48 -3.42 -35.24 4.26
CA VAL A 48 -3.94 -34.34 5.31
C VAL A 48 -3.01 -33.14 5.50
N ASN A 49 -1.69 -33.36 5.56
CA ASN A 49 -0.73 -32.28 5.70
C ASN A 49 -0.73 -31.34 4.48
N SER A 50 -0.89 -31.89 3.28
CA SER A 50 -0.99 -31.10 2.04
C SER A 50 -2.26 -30.25 2.01
N ILE A 51 -3.40 -30.81 2.45
CA ILE A 51 -4.66 -30.08 2.58
C ILE A 51 -4.52 -28.96 3.61
N HIS A 52 -3.89 -29.21 4.76
CA HIS A 52 -3.67 -28.19 5.79
C HIS A 52 -2.77 -27.05 5.29
N HIS A 53 -1.70 -27.37 4.55
CA HIS A 53 -0.84 -26.37 3.92
C HIS A 53 -1.57 -25.53 2.87
N LEU A 54 -2.40 -26.16 2.03
CA LEU A 54 -3.23 -25.46 1.05
C LEU A 54 -4.25 -24.54 1.73
N SER A 55 -4.93 -25.03 2.78
CA SER A 55 -5.87 -24.24 3.58
C SER A 55 -5.21 -23.02 4.20
N ASN A 56 -4.02 -23.18 4.80
CA ASN A 56 -3.27 -22.06 5.37
C ASN A 56 -2.86 -21.04 4.29
N ARG A 57 -2.41 -21.48 3.11
CA ARG A 57 -2.11 -20.57 2.00
C ARG A 57 -3.34 -19.84 1.49
N TRP A 58 -4.49 -20.52 1.40
CA TRP A 58 -5.74 -19.92 0.98
C TRP A 58 -6.20 -18.86 1.97
N SER A 59 -6.18 -19.18 3.28
CA SER A 59 -6.49 -18.23 4.35
C SER A 59 -5.57 -17.00 4.31
N GLU A 60 -4.27 -17.21 4.12
CA GLU A 60 -3.28 -16.13 4.02
C GLU A 60 -3.53 -15.23 2.80
N ASN A 61 -3.83 -15.82 1.65
CA ASN A 61 -4.15 -15.08 0.43
C ASN A 61 -5.46 -14.30 0.57
N SER A 62 -6.50 -14.90 1.17
CA SER A 62 -7.76 -14.20 1.46
C SER A 62 -7.54 -13.03 2.41
N ARG A 63 -6.69 -13.19 3.43
CA ARG A 63 -6.31 -12.11 4.35
C ARG A 63 -5.58 -10.97 3.61
N LYS A 64 -4.61 -11.29 2.77
CA LYS A 64 -3.89 -10.30 1.95
C LYS A 64 -4.84 -9.54 1.01
N ALA A 65 -5.74 -10.25 0.34
CA ALA A 65 -6.73 -9.63 -0.54
C ALA A 65 -7.71 -8.72 0.24
N ALA A 66 -8.09 -9.09 1.46
CA ALA A 66 -8.92 -8.25 2.33
C ALA A 66 -8.20 -6.95 2.73
N VAL A 67 -6.94 -7.05 3.14
CA VAL A 67 -6.11 -5.89 3.48
C VAL A 67 -5.89 -4.98 2.27
N GLU A 68 -5.67 -5.56 1.09
CA GLU A 68 -5.52 -4.79 -0.14
C GLU A 68 -6.80 -4.03 -0.49
N ARG A 69 -7.97 -4.66 -0.37
CA ARG A 69 -9.27 -3.99 -0.57
C ARG A 69 -9.49 -2.87 0.43
N GLU A 70 -9.17 -3.09 1.70
CA GLU A 70 -9.27 -2.08 2.75
C GLU A 70 -8.35 -0.89 2.44
N ASN A 71 -7.11 -1.14 2.05
CA ASN A 71 -6.17 -0.10 1.62
C ASN A 71 -6.65 0.67 0.40
N MET A 72 -7.20 -0.02 -0.61
CA MET A 72 -7.79 0.63 -1.78
C MET A 72 -8.96 1.53 -1.37
N GLN A 73 -9.86 1.04 -0.53
CA GLN A 73 -11.02 1.80 -0.06
C GLN A 73 -10.60 3.02 0.78
N TYR A 74 -9.62 2.85 1.67
CA TYR A 74 -9.05 3.93 2.45
C TYR A 74 -8.39 5.00 1.57
N ASN A 75 -7.58 4.58 0.58
CA ASN A 75 -6.93 5.49 -0.35
C ASN A 75 -7.95 6.24 -1.21
N MET A 76 -9.02 5.56 -1.64
CA MET A 76 -10.11 6.19 -2.39
C MET A 76 -10.84 7.23 -1.54
N SER A 77 -11.15 6.91 -0.28
CA SER A 77 -11.77 7.87 0.64
C SER A 77 -10.90 9.10 0.88
N LYS A 78 -9.58 8.91 1.05
CA LYS A 78 -8.64 10.03 1.20
C LYS A 78 -8.54 10.88 -0.06
N TYR A 79 -8.57 10.25 -1.22
CA TYR A 79 -8.54 10.95 -2.50
C TYR A 79 -9.79 11.81 -2.70
N GLU A 80 -10.98 11.28 -2.42
CA GLU A 80 -12.22 12.06 -2.52
C GLU A 80 -12.27 13.19 -1.48
N GLN A 81 -11.77 12.95 -0.25
CA GLN A 81 -11.62 14.01 0.74
C GLN A 81 -10.70 15.13 0.22
N HIS A 82 -9.54 14.76 -0.35
CA HIS A 82 -8.62 15.74 -0.90
C HIS A 82 -9.24 16.57 -2.04
N LYS A 83 -10.06 15.95 -2.92
CA LYS A 83 -10.78 16.67 -3.97
C LYS A 83 -11.76 17.69 -3.39
N GLU A 84 -12.46 17.33 -2.32
CA GLU A 84 -13.37 18.25 -1.64
C GLU A 84 -12.62 19.41 -0.98
N ASP A 85 -11.47 19.14 -0.37
CA ASP A 85 -10.61 20.18 0.22
C ASP A 85 -10.10 21.16 -0.86
N VAL A 86 -9.67 20.64 -2.01
CA VAL A 86 -9.27 21.44 -3.18
C VAL A 86 -10.42 22.33 -3.66
N TRP A 87 -11.62 21.77 -3.74
CA TRP A 87 -12.82 22.50 -4.11
C TRP A 87 -13.15 23.63 -3.13
N HIS A 88 -13.16 23.34 -1.82
CA HIS A 88 -13.42 24.34 -0.80
C HIS A 88 -12.38 25.45 -0.79
N MET A 89 -11.10 25.11 -0.98
CA MET A 89 -10.05 26.10 -1.13
C MET A 89 -10.31 26.99 -2.34
N PHE A 90 -10.64 26.42 -3.50
CA PHE A 90 -10.97 27.20 -4.70
C PHE A 90 -12.17 28.15 -4.49
N LEU A 91 -13.21 27.68 -3.79
CA LEU A 91 -14.35 28.51 -3.42
C LEU A 91 -13.96 29.70 -2.55
N SER A 92 -12.99 29.55 -1.66
CA SER A 92 -12.53 30.60 -0.74
C SER A 92 -11.77 31.75 -1.42
N LEU A 93 -11.32 31.58 -2.66
CA LEU A 93 -10.56 32.60 -3.38
C LEU A 93 -11.39 33.84 -3.67
N ASN A 94 -10.84 35.04 -3.43
CA ASN A 94 -11.51 36.29 -3.83
C ASN A 94 -11.29 36.60 -5.32
N ASP A 95 -11.99 37.62 -5.83
CA ASP A 95 -11.92 38.01 -7.25
C ASP A 95 -10.51 38.38 -7.72
N ARG A 96 -9.69 39.01 -6.86
CA ARG A 96 -8.31 39.34 -7.19
C ARG A 96 -7.47 38.08 -7.40
N ASP A 97 -7.61 37.11 -6.51
CA ASP A 97 -6.89 35.83 -6.60
C ASP A 97 -7.34 35.05 -7.84
N LEU A 98 -8.64 35.07 -8.16
CA LEU A 98 -9.19 34.47 -9.39
C LEU A 98 -8.70 35.15 -10.66
N GLN A 99 -8.57 36.47 -10.68
CA GLN A 99 -8.01 37.22 -11.81
C GLN A 99 -6.53 36.87 -12.02
N LEU A 100 -5.74 36.78 -10.94
CA LEU A 100 -4.34 36.36 -11.02
C LEU A 100 -4.22 34.92 -11.54
N LEU A 101 -5.03 33.99 -11.05
CA LEU A 101 -5.09 32.61 -11.55
C LEU A 101 -5.49 32.53 -13.02
N THR A 102 -6.47 33.33 -13.43
CA THR A 102 -6.91 33.40 -14.83
C THR A 102 -5.81 33.96 -15.72
N SER A 103 -5.12 35.01 -15.29
CA SER A 103 -3.97 35.56 -16.01
C SER A 103 -2.84 34.52 -16.11
N LEU A 104 -2.54 33.82 -15.03
CA LEU A 104 -1.53 32.76 -15.02
C LEU A 104 -1.89 31.63 -15.98
N TYR A 105 -3.15 31.19 -15.96
CA TYR A 105 -3.65 30.11 -16.81
C TYR A 105 -3.64 30.48 -18.30
N ARG A 106 -4.09 31.71 -18.64
CA ARG A 106 -4.32 32.13 -20.03
C ARG A 106 -3.11 32.80 -20.69
N ASN A 107 -2.33 33.58 -19.94
CA ASN A 107 -1.36 34.51 -20.53
C ASN A 107 0.10 34.02 -20.41
N GLU A 108 0.39 33.16 -19.43
CA GLU A 108 1.76 32.66 -19.26
C GLU A 108 1.99 31.41 -20.12
N SER A 109 3.24 31.16 -20.50
CA SER A 109 3.60 30.13 -21.46
C SER A 109 3.29 28.73 -20.91
N ALA A 110 2.47 27.96 -21.61
CA ALA A 110 2.21 26.58 -21.25
C ALA A 110 3.40 25.67 -21.62
N ASP A 111 3.70 24.69 -20.78
CA ASP A 111 4.66 23.66 -21.11
C ASP A 111 4.06 22.72 -22.19
N PRO A 112 4.78 22.45 -23.30
CA PRO A 112 4.24 21.64 -24.39
C PRO A 112 4.05 20.15 -24.02
N THR A 113 4.72 19.68 -22.98
CA THR A 113 4.68 18.28 -22.52
C THR A 113 3.74 18.07 -21.34
N ASN A 114 3.41 19.13 -20.60
CA ASN A 114 2.59 19.05 -19.40
C ASN A 114 1.58 20.19 -19.31
N LYS A 115 0.30 19.88 -19.57
CA LYS A 115 -0.82 20.85 -19.51
C LYS A 115 -0.96 21.55 -18.16
N TYR A 116 -0.50 20.92 -17.07
CA TYR A 116 -0.57 21.44 -15.70
C TYR A 116 0.53 22.44 -15.37
N VAL A 117 1.38 22.81 -16.33
CA VAL A 117 2.54 23.67 -16.08
C VAL A 117 2.40 24.99 -16.82
N ARG A 118 2.78 26.06 -16.14
CA ARG A 118 2.98 27.41 -16.70
C ARG A 118 4.41 27.87 -16.39
N ILE A 119 5.04 28.45 -17.39
CA ILE A 119 6.41 28.96 -17.34
C ILE A 119 6.32 30.48 -17.25
N ILE A 120 6.93 31.04 -16.21
CA ILE A 120 6.83 32.44 -15.84
C ILE A 120 8.23 33.04 -15.85
N PRO A 121 8.50 34.11 -16.60
CA PRO A 121 9.76 34.84 -16.49
C PRO A 121 9.97 35.35 -15.06
N ASN A 122 11.22 35.33 -14.56
CA ASN A 122 11.55 35.77 -13.19
C ASN A 122 10.99 37.17 -12.85
N LEU A 123 11.04 38.10 -13.81
CA LEU A 123 10.50 39.46 -13.66
C LEU A 123 9.00 39.49 -13.28
N LYS A 124 8.22 38.48 -13.68
CA LYS A 124 6.78 38.40 -13.40
C LYS A 124 6.44 37.50 -12.19
N TYR A 125 7.40 36.74 -11.67
CA TYR A 125 7.12 35.74 -10.63
C TYR A 125 6.52 36.35 -9.36
N HIS A 126 6.99 37.52 -8.95
CA HIS A 126 6.49 38.25 -7.78
C HIS A 126 4.97 38.54 -7.83
N THR A 127 4.40 38.65 -9.04
CA THR A 127 2.96 38.84 -9.23
C THR A 127 2.14 37.61 -8.82
N TYR A 128 2.72 36.41 -9.00
CA TYR A 128 2.04 35.14 -8.79
C TYR A 128 2.45 34.44 -7.50
N SER A 129 3.59 34.80 -6.89
CA SER A 129 4.08 34.15 -5.67
C SER A 129 3.11 34.24 -4.48
N MET A 130 2.27 35.30 -4.43
CA MET A 130 1.22 35.45 -3.42
C MET A 130 0.13 34.38 -3.52
N LEU A 131 -0.04 33.73 -4.67
CA LEU A 131 -0.98 32.62 -4.82
C LEU A 131 -0.47 31.38 -4.09
N GLU A 132 0.83 31.07 -4.14
CA GLU A 132 1.37 29.85 -3.54
C GLU A 132 1.08 29.75 -2.05
N GLU A 133 1.28 30.83 -1.30
CA GLU A 133 1.04 30.85 0.13
C GLU A 133 -0.43 30.56 0.49
N LYS A 134 -1.36 31.07 -0.32
CA LYS A 134 -2.81 30.95 -0.11
C LYS A 134 -3.37 29.60 -0.56
N LEU A 135 -2.71 28.95 -1.51
CA LEU A 135 -3.18 27.73 -2.15
C LEU A 135 -2.64 26.46 -1.46
N HIS A 136 -2.34 26.56 -0.16
CA HIS A 136 -1.93 25.45 0.68
C HIS A 136 -3.11 24.87 1.47
N ILE A 137 -3.38 23.58 1.26
CA ILE A 137 -4.39 22.84 2.03
C ILE A 137 -3.71 22.21 3.26
N PRO A 138 -4.14 22.54 4.50
CA PRO A 138 -3.55 21.97 5.71
C PRO A 138 -3.88 20.47 5.85
N LYS A 139 -2.89 19.65 6.20
CA LYS A 139 -3.09 18.20 6.40
C LYS A 139 -3.47 17.79 7.83
N GLY A 140 -3.62 18.76 8.73
CA GLY A 140 -3.85 18.53 10.16
C GLY A 140 -2.56 18.32 10.98
N ASP A 141 -1.40 18.19 10.33
CA ASP A 141 -0.07 18.34 10.93
C ASP A 141 0.56 19.68 10.48
N ARG A 142 1.88 19.84 10.66
CA ARG A 142 2.62 21.04 10.16
C ARG A 142 2.89 21.01 8.65
N SER A 143 2.31 20.08 7.91
CA SER A 143 2.50 19.92 6.47
C SER A 143 1.25 20.32 5.68
N TYR A 144 1.48 20.63 4.40
CA TYR A 144 0.46 21.18 3.50
C TYR A 144 0.47 20.44 2.16
N TYR A 145 -0.69 20.36 1.51
CA TYR A 145 -0.79 20.02 0.08
C TYR A 145 -0.89 21.31 -0.74
N PRO A 146 0.13 21.69 -1.52
CA PRO A 146 0.04 22.84 -2.40
C PRO A 146 -0.84 22.52 -3.62
N CYS A 147 -1.76 23.42 -3.95
CA CYS A 147 -2.52 23.37 -5.21
C CYS A 147 -1.75 24.02 -6.37
N ILE A 148 -0.76 24.85 -6.07
CA ILE A 148 0.27 25.31 -7.02
C ILE A 148 1.63 25.16 -6.34
N PHE A 149 2.59 24.62 -7.08
CA PHE A 149 3.99 24.55 -6.69
C PHE A 149 4.85 25.31 -7.69
N SER A 150 5.83 26.08 -7.24
CA SER A 150 6.82 26.68 -8.12
C SER A 150 8.23 26.15 -7.92
N GLN A 151 8.98 26.14 -9.01
CA GLN A 151 10.40 25.83 -8.99
C GLN A 151 11.15 26.75 -9.95
N ARG A 152 12.25 27.33 -9.50
CA ARG A 152 13.12 28.14 -10.35
C ARG A 152 13.88 27.24 -11.33
N TYR A 153 13.92 27.63 -12.60
CA TYR A 153 14.67 27.00 -13.67
C TYR A 153 15.35 28.07 -14.53
N GLY A 154 16.62 28.35 -14.23
CA GLY A 154 17.36 29.45 -14.87
C GLY A 154 16.73 30.82 -14.61
N GLU A 155 16.33 31.49 -15.68
CA GLU A 155 15.69 32.83 -15.68
C GLU A 155 14.15 32.78 -15.60
N SER A 156 13.59 31.59 -15.41
CA SER A 156 12.14 31.38 -15.32
C SER A 156 11.77 30.60 -14.07
N TYR A 157 10.49 30.64 -13.72
CA TYR A 157 9.84 29.81 -12.74
C TYR A 157 8.85 28.89 -13.44
N VAL A 158 8.84 27.63 -13.03
CA VAL A 158 7.90 26.61 -13.47
C VAL A 158 6.84 26.52 -12.38
N MET A 159 5.63 27.02 -12.65
CA MET A 159 4.47 26.85 -11.79
C MET A 159 3.65 25.64 -12.25
N ARG A 160 3.52 24.64 -11.37
CA ARG A 160 2.76 23.42 -11.60
C ARG A 160 1.48 23.43 -10.76
N PHE A 161 0.35 23.21 -11.41
CA PHE A 161 -0.95 23.04 -10.76
C PHE A 161 -1.14 21.58 -10.31
N GLU A 162 -1.81 21.38 -9.18
CA GLU A 162 -2.44 20.10 -8.84
C GLU A 162 -3.57 19.80 -9.85
N GLY A 163 -3.81 18.53 -10.16
CA GLY A 163 -4.69 18.12 -11.25
C GLY A 163 -6.14 18.53 -11.09
N ASN A 164 -6.74 18.32 -9.91
CA ASN A 164 -8.13 18.72 -9.64
C ASN A 164 -8.25 20.24 -9.62
N PHE A 165 -7.31 20.93 -8.99
CA PHE A 165 -7.27 22.38 -8.94
C PHE A 165 -7.14 23.00 -10.34
N TYR A 166 -6.33 22.41 -11.22
CA TYR A 166 -6.20 22.83 -12.60
C TYR A 166 -7.52 22.78 -13.35
N GLU A 167 -8.28 21.69 -13.22
CA GLU A 167 -9.56 21.55 -13.91
C GLU A 167 -10.59 22.58 -13.41
N LEU A 168 -10.56 22.93 -12.11
CA LEU A 168 -11.38 24.03 -11.57
C LEU A 168 -10.99 25.40 -12.15
N VAL A 169 -9.68 25.69 -12.22
CA VAL A 169 -9.19 26.95 -12.81
C VAL A 169 -9.54 27.03 -14.28
N LYS A 170 -9.35 25.94 -15.03
CA LYS A 170 -9.74 25.84 -16.44
C LYS A 170 -11.23 26.10 -16.62
N HIS A 171 -12.07 25.43 -15.84
CA HIS A 171 -13.53 25.60 -15.89
C HIS A 171 -13.96 27.03 -15.61
N TYR A 172 -13.41 27.65 -14.57
CA TYR A 172 -13.67 29.06 -14.26
C TYR A 172 -13.19 29.99 -15.37
N CYS A 173 -12.03 29.70 -15.97
CA CYS A 173 -11.56 30.44 -17.13
C CYS A 173 -12.52 30.29 -18.31
N GLU A 174 -13.15 29.14 -18.54
CA GLU A 174 -14.05 28.94 -19.67
C GLU A 174 -15.43 29.57 -19.44
N THR A 175 -15.94 29.52 -18.21
CA THR A 175 -17.35 29.85 -17.90
C THR A 175 -17.54 31.12 -17.07
N GLY A 176 -16.51 31.58 -16.36
CA GLY A 176 -16.59 32.62 -15.34
C GLY A 176 -17.32 32.20 -14.06
N ARG A 177 -17.61 30.91 -13.87
CA ARG A 177 -18.41 30.39 -12.75
C ARG A 177 -17.59 29.48 -11.84
N LYS A 178 -17.90 29.55 -10.53
CA LYS A 178 -17.37 28.67 -9.50
C LYS A 178 -18.38 27.55 -9.22
N ASP A 179 -18.42 26.56 -10.10
CA ASP A 179 -19.21 25.35 -9.97
C ASP A 179 -18.33 24.11 -10.16
N LYS A 180 -18.74 22.99 -9.55
CA LYS A 180 -18.13 21.69 -9.82
C LYS A 180 -18.55 21.29 -11.25
N GLN A 181 -17.61 20.80 -12.05
CA GLN A 181 -17.91 20.13 -13.32
C GLN A 181 -18.76 18.88 -13.10
#